data_AF-A0A1Y2G4D7-F1
#
_entry.id   AF-A0A1Y2G4D7-F1
#
_cell.length_a   1.000
_cell.length_b   1.000
_cell.length_c   1.000
_cell.angle_alpha   90.00
_cell.angle_beta   90.00
_cell.angle_gamma   90.00
#
_symmetry.space_group_name_H-M   'P 1'
#
loop_
_entity.id
_entity.type
_entity.pdbx_description
1 polymer ?
#
loop_
_entity_poly.entity_id
_entity_poly.type
_entity_poly.pdbx_seq_one_letter_code
_entity_poly.pdbx_strand_id
1 'polypeptide(L)'
;IFLPAPEPKTALGRHRLLSPTAGVRVSPLQLGGGSLGSAWTDLTGAMTKEASFKLLDAFVEAGGNFIDTANNYQNEESELFIGEWMAERKNRDRIILATKFTTNYRAYADGKNESINNSGNHKKSLHLSLRDSLKKLQTDYIDILYWWDWTTSIEEVMHSLDILVKQGKVLYLGISDTPAWIVAAANTYAREKGLAPFVVYQGRWNVMDRAFERDIIPMAHHFGMALAVWNAMAGGHLQTKKQLEERKKNNEALRFSFAGPEQTEEEERFSALLAKIAAEHNIESVTAVALACESRSFQDSLRLPHRRVSSSSSSVALDRANLPFIPTADARSSTCTTTSKPSPSSSPPSRSRRSR
;
A
#
# COMPACT_ATOMS: atom_id res chain seq x y z
N ILE A 1 26.38 25.56 10.47
CA ILE A 1 25.26 26.24 11.18
C ILE A 1 24.13 25.27 11.53
N PHE A 2 23.93 24.17 10.79
CA PHE A 2 23.02 23.09 11.24
C PHE A 2 23.81 21.81 11.45
N LEU A 3 23.69 21.23 12.65
CA LEU A 3 24.12 19.85 12.90
C LEU A 3 23.19 18.91 12.13
N PRO A 4 23.70 17.78 11.62
CA PRO A 4 22.84 16.78 10.99
C PRO A 4 21.79 16.29 11.99
N ALA A 5 20.62 15.91 11.48
CA ALA A 5 19.61 15.24 12.29
C ALA A 5 20.20 13.95 12.91
N PRO A 6 19.79 13.59 14.13
CA PRO A 6 20.24 12.33 14.73
C PRO A 6 19.83 11.14 13.86
N GLU A 7 20.66 10.09 13.83
CA GLU A 7 20.28 8.85 13.17
C GLU A 7 19.00 8.27 13.81
N PRO A 8 18.04 7.81 13.00
CA PRO A 8 16.83 7.22 13.52
C PRO A 8 17.12 5.89 14.22
N LYS A 9 16.29 5.54 15.21
CA LYS A 9 16.39 4.28 15.97
C LYS A 9 16.32 3.03 15.08
N THR A 10 15.53 3.11 14.02
CA THR A 10 15.37 2.01 13.05
C THR A 10 15.34 2.57 11.62
N ALA A 11 15.45 1.68 10.63
CA ALA A 11 15.31 2.06 9.22
C ALA A 11 13.95 2.69 8.90
N LEU A 12 12.90 2.41 9.68
CA LEU A 12 11.57 2.99 9.49
C LEU A 12 11.55 4.51 9.75
N GLY A 13 12.43 5.01 10.62
CA GLY A 13 12.59 6.45 10.87
C GLY A 13 13.36 7.22 9.78
N ARG A 14 13.84 6.54 8.73
CA ARG A 14 14.47 7.19 7.56
C ARG A 14 13.39 7.68 6.60
N HIS A 15 12.76 8.79 6.96
CA HIS A 15 11.68 9.37 6.16
C HIS A 15 12.16 9.89 4.81
N ARG A 16 11.25 9.87 3.83
CA ARG A 16 11.48 10.33 2.46
C ARG A 16 10.33 11.22 1.99
N LEU A 17 10.56 12.02 0.96
CA LEU A 17 9.46 12.71 0.27
C LEU A 17 8.48 11.66 -0.29
N LEU A 18 7.18 11.93 -0.17
CA LEU A 18 6.14 11.07 -0.71
C LEU A 18 6.30 10.97 -2.24
N SER A 19 6.28 12.11 -2.93
CA SER A 19 6.48 12.20 -4.38
C SER A 19 7.09 13.55 -4.78
N PRO A 20 7.57 13.72 -6.02
CA PRO A 20 7.98 15.03 -6.54
C PRO A 20 6.86 16.10 -6.51
N THR A 21 5.60 15.65 -6.49
CA THR A 21 4.40 16.50 -6.46
C THR A 21 3.81 16.67 -5.05
N ALA A 22 4.38 16.00 -4.04
CA ALA A 22 3.98 16.08 -2.63
C ALA A 22 5.21 16.00 -1.71
N GLY A 23 5.64 17.15 -1.19
CA GLY A 23 6.84 17.29 -0.37
C GLY A 23 6.71 16.79 1.07
N VAL A 24 5.58 16.19 1.45
CA VAL A 24 5.37 15.59 2.77
C VAL A 24 6.33 14.43 2.99
N ARG A 25 6.84 14.29 4.21
CA ARG A 25 7.81 13.24 4.56
C ARG A 25 7.11 12.05 5.19
N VAL A 26 7.28 10.89 4.59
CA VAL A 26 6.67 9.62 5.01
C VAL A 26 7.73 8.58 5.36
N SER A 27 7.40 7.68 6.28
CA SER A 27 8.16 6.47 6.54
C SER A 27 8.23 5.59 5.29
N PRO A 28 9.30 4.79 5.11
CA PRO A 28 9.45 3.94 3.94
C PRO A 28 8.35 2.89 3.84
N LEU A 29 7.78 2.50 4.99
CA LEU A 29 6.60 1.65 5.10
C LEU A 29 5.40 2.44 5.62
N GLN A 30 4.22 2.14 5.06
CA GLN A 30 2.93 2.57 5.59
C GLN A 30 2.28 1.42 6.37
N LEU A 31 1.58 1.74 7.46
CA LEU A 31 0.81 0.78 8.25
C LEU A 31 -0.66 0.79 7.79
N GLY A 32 -1.13 -0.35 7.29
CA GLY A 32 -2.53 -0.52 6.90
C GLY A 32 -3.45 -0.83 8.08
N GLY A 33 -4.57 -0.13 8.17
CA GLY A 33 -5.55 -0.17 9.26
C GLY A 33 -6.70 -1.16 9.05
N GLY A 34 -6.73 -1.92 7.96
CA GLY A 34 -7.87 -2.81 7.63
C GLY A 34 -8.14 -3.94 8.64
N SER A 35 -7.20 -4.21 9.54
CA SER A 35 -7.36 -5.20 10.62
C SER A 35 -7.59 -4.57 12.00
N LEU A 36 -7.67 -3.24 12.11
CA LEU A 36 -7.94 -2.56 13.37
C LEU A 36 -9.44 -2.54 13.61
N GLY A 37 -9.92 -3.43 14.47
CA GLY A 37 -11.33 -3.69 14.68
C GLY A 37 -11.65 -5.19 14.66
N SER A 38 -12.89 -5.52 15.00
CA SER A 38 -13.41 -6.87 15.20
C SER A 38 -14.65 -7.19 14.37
N ALA A 39 -15.26 -6.19 13.73
CA ALA A 39 -16.50 -6.39 13.00
C ALA A 39 -16.39 -7.34 11.79
N TRP A 40 -15.18 -7.55 11.24
CA TRP A 40 -14.89 -8.45 10.12
C TRP A 40 -14.02 -9.64 10.55
N THR A 41 -14.27 -10.17 11.75
CA THR A 41 -13.52 -11.30 12.34
C THR A 41 -13.30 -12.43 11.33
N ASP A 42 -14.35 -12.85 10.62
CA ASP A 42 -14.29 -13.99 9.69
C ASP A 42 -13.53 -13.70 8.39
N LEU A 43 -13.36 -12.43 8.01
CA LEU A 43 -12.71 -12.04 6.76
C LEU A 43 -11.23 -11.71 6.97
N THR A 44 -10.95 -10.85 7.95
CA THR A 44 -9.63 -10.21 8.11
C THR A 44 -9.05 -10.37 9.52
N GLY A 45 -9.70 -11.17 10.37
CA GLY A 45 -9.39 -11.29 11.78
C GLY A 45 -9.96 -10.15 12.62
N ALA A 46 -9.82 -10.30 13.94
CA ALA A 46 -10.22 -9.32 14.93
C ALA A 46 -9.00 -8.77 15.68
N MET A 47 -9.03 -7.48 15.99
CA MET A 47 -8.08 -6.80 16.85
C MET A 47 -8.83 -5.87 17.79
N THR A 48 -8.65 -6.07 19.10
CA THR A 48 -9.26 -5.18 20.10
C THR A 48 -8.65 -3.78 19.99
N LYS A 49 -9.31 -2.80 20.59
CA LYS A 49 -8.80 -1.43 20.69
C LYS A 49 -7.43 -1.39 21.38
N GLU A 50 -7.25 -2.12 22.48
CA GLU A 50 -5.99 -2.16 23.23
C GLU A 50 -4.85 -2.76 22.40
N ALA A 51 -5.13 -3.83 21.66
CA ALA A 51 -4.15 -4.43 20.75
C ALA A 51 -3.81 -3.49 19.58
N SER A 52 -4.82 -2.79 19.04
CA SER A 52 -4.65 -1.78 18.00
C SER A 52 -3.75 -0.64 18.47
N PHE A 53 -3.96 -0.13 19.69
CA PHE A 53 -3.15 0.94 20.28
C PHE A 53 -1.70 0.49 20.48
N LYS A 54 -1.48 -0.73 20.98
CA LYS A 54 -0.12 -1.30 21.11
C LYS A 54 0.60 -1.40 19.77
N LEU A 55 -0.11 -1.80 18.70
CA LEU A 55 0.47 -1.87 17.36
C LEU A 55 0.83 -0.47 16.83
N LEU A 56 -0.07 0.50 16.98
CA LEU A 56 0.16 1.88 16.56
C LEU A 56 1.32 2.53 17.34
N ASP A 57 1.38 2.32 18.65
CA ASP A 57 2.49 2.77 19.51
C ASP A 57 3.81 2.16 19.04
N ALA A 58 3.87 0.84 18.84
CA ALA A 58 5.08 0.15 18.37
C ALA A 58 5.55 0.67 16.99
N PHE A 59 4.62 0.95 16.07
CA PHE A 59 4.93 1.50 14.75
C PHE A 59 5.55 2.89 14.86
N VAL A 60 4.97 3.78 15.67
CA VAL A 60 5.50 5.14 15.88
C VAL A 60 6.82 5.13 16.63
N GLU A 61 6.97 4.28 17.65
CA GLU A 61 8.21 4.13 18.41
C GLU A 61 9.37 3.64 17.53
N ALA A 62 9.09 2.79 16.54
CA ALA A 62 10.06 2.38 15.53
C ALA A 62 10.39 3.50 14.52
N GLY A 63 9.65 4.60 14.50
CA GLY A 63 9.85 5.76 13.63
C GLY A 63 8.88 5.86 12.45
N GLY A 64 7.84 5.01 12.43
CA GLY A 64 6.76 5.08 11.44
C GLY A 64 5.91 6.33 11.62
N ASN A 65 5.42 6.88 10.52
CA ASN A 65 4.49 8.02 10.57
C ASN A 65 3.35 7.95 9.56
N PHE A 66 3.33 6.97 8.66
CA PHE A 66 2.31 6.89 7.61
C PHE A 66 1.31 5.77 7.93
N ILE A 67 0.05 6.14 8.20
CA ILE A 67 -1.05 5.23 8.54
C ILE A 67 -2.14 5.37 7.47
N ASP A 68 -2.59 4.23 6.94
CA ASP A 68 -3.65 4.14 5.94
C ASP A 68 -4.87 3.40 6.53
N THR A 69 -6.06 3.96 6.39
CA THR A 69 -7.33 3.32 6.77
C THR A 69 -8.39 3.55 5.69
N ALA A 70 -9.67 3.26 5.94
CA ALA A 70 -10.79 3.57 5.05
C ALA A 70 -12.08 3.73 5.87
N ASN A 71 -13.03 4.48 5.33
CA ASN A 71 -14.32 4.76 5.96
C ASN A 71 -15.10 3.50 6.37
N ASN A 72 -14.94 2.40 5.64
CA ASN A 72 -15.68 1.16 5.87
C ASN A 72 -14.92 0.11 6.67
N TYR A 73 -13.60 0.27 6.88
CA TYR A 73 -12.77 -0.78 7.48
C TYR A 73 -13.29 -1.18 8.85
N GLN A 74 -13.55 -2.48 9.01
CA GLN A 74 -14.08 -3.08 10.24
C GLN A 74 -15.38 -2.39 10.69
N ASN A 75 -16.30 -2.12 9.75
CA ASN A 75 -17.55 -1.39 10.02
C ASN A 75 -17.29 -0.07 10.78
N GLU A 76 -16.38 0.74 10.24
CA GLU A 76 -15.98 2.05 10.77
C GLU A 76 -15.05 2.02 12.01
N GLU A 77 -14.79 0.86 12.63
CA GLU A 77 -13.97 0.75 13.85
C GLU A 77 -12.52 1.21 13.64
N SER A 78 -11.95 0.99 12.46
CA SER A 78 -10.55 1.34 12.19
C SER A 78 -10.29 2.85 12.31
N GLU A 79 -11.14 3.67 11.70
CA GLU A 79 -11.05 5.14 11.82
C GLU A 79 -11.31 5.60 13.26
N LEU A 80 -12.25 4.97 13.96
CA LEU A 80 -12.55 5.28 15.35
C LEU A 80 -11.34 5.04 16.25
N PHE A 81 -10.73 3.85 16.16
CA PHE A 81 -9.59 3.49 17.00
C PHE A 81 -8.36 4.35 16.70
N ILE A 82 -8.07 4.64 15.43
CA ILE A 82 -6.97 5.53 15.05
C ILE A 82 -7.21 6.95 15.58
N GLY A 83 -8.44 7.47 15.47
CA GLY A 83 -8.80 8.81 15.96
C GLY A 83 -8.68 8.96 17.47
N GLU A 84 -9.17 7.97 18.22
CA GLU A 84 -9.03 7.93 19.68
C GLU A 84 -7.56 7.82 20.10
N TRP A 85 -6.79 6.95 19.44
CA TRP A 85 -5.36 6.78 19.70
C TRP A 85 -4.59 8.09 19.44
N MET A 86 -4.82 8.77 18.32
CA MET A 86 -4.13 10.02 18.01
C MET A 86 -4.44 11.13 19.02
N ALA A 87 -5.69 11.21 19.47
CA ALA A 87 -6.10 12.17 20.49
C ALA A 87 -5.46 11.87 21.85
N GLU A 88 -5.44 10.60 22.27
CA GLU A 88 -4.83 10.18 23.54
C GLU A 88 -3.32 10.41 23.55
N ARG A 89 -2.64 10.12 22.43
CA ARG A 89 -1.19 10.33 22.28
C ARG A 89 -0.80 11.76 21.89
N LYS A 90 -1.77 12.61 21.54
CA LYS A 90 -1.57 14.00 21.08
C LYS A 90 -0.54 14.10 19.96
N ASN A 91 -0.63 13.21 18.98
CA ASN A 91 0.40 13.03 17.96
C ASN A 91 -0.09 13.30 16.53
N ARG A 92 -1.31 13.82 16.33
CA ARG A 92 -1.93 14.03 15.01
C ARG A 92 -1.00 14.68 13.99
N ASP A 93 -0.32 15.76 14.35
CA ASP A 93 0.56 16.52 13.44
C ASP A 93 1.85 15.77 13.07
N ARG A 94 2.18 14.69 13.79
CA ARG A 94 3.32 13.82 13.49
C ARG A 94 2.94 12.69 12.54
N ILE A 95 1.65 12.45 12.34
CA ILE A 95 1.11 11.34 11.56
C ILE A 95 0.67 11.84 10.20
N ILE A 96 1.07 11.12 9.16
CA ILE A 96 0.51 11.22 7.82
C ILE A 96 -0.64 10.24 7.75
N LEU A 97 -1.86 10.78 7.75
CA LEU A 97 -3.10 10.01 7.83
C LEU A 97 -3.76 9.92 6.46
N ALA A 98 -3.86 8.69 5.96
CA ALA A 98 -4.63 8.36 4.77
C ALA A 98 -5.97 7.72 5.13
N THR A 99 -7.03 8.12 4.44
CA THR A 99 -8.30 7.39 4.44
C THR A 99 -8.89 7.32 3.03
N LYS A 100 -10.01 6.62 2.87
CA LYS A 100 -10.69 6.38 1.61
C LYS A 100 -12.19 6.59 1.76
N PHE A 101 -12.81 7.00 0.66
CA PHE A 101 -14.26 6.94 0.49
C PHE A 101 -14.58 5.98 -0.67
N THR A 102 -15.79 6.01 -1.23
CA THR A 102 -16.35 5.11 -2.27
C THR A 102 -17.18 3.95 -1.73
N THR A 103 -16.71 3.19 -0.75
CA THR A 103 -17.46 2.01 -0.28
C THR A 103 -18.67 2.41 0.56
N ASN A 104 -19.77 1.63 0.47
CA ASN A 104 -20.96 1.85 1.30
C ASN A 104 -20.67 1.53 2.78
N TYR A 105 -20.09 2.50 3.48
CA TYR A 105 -19.64 2.35 4.87
C TYR A 105 -20.79 2.26 5.87
N ARG A 106 -22.01 2.67 5.49
CA ARG A 106 -23.21 2.65 6.35
C ARG A 106 -24.10 1.43 6.14
N ALA A 107 -23.80 0.58 5.16
CA ALA A 107 -24.62 -0.59 4.83
C ALA A 107 -24.86 -1.53 6.03
N TYR A 108 -23.89 -1.66 6.93
CA TYR A 108 -23.98 -2.54 8.10
C TYR A 108 -24.92 -2.00 9.19
N ALA A 109 -25.05 -0.67 9.30
CA ALA A 109 -25.81 -0.01 10.36
C ALA A 109 -27.22 0.40 9.90
N ASP A 110 -27.30 1.02 8.72
CA ASP A 110 -28.54 1.60 8.20
C ASP A 110 -29.24 0.67 7.19
N GLY A 111 -28.54 -0.37 6.71
CA GLY A 111 -29.01 -1.26 5.66
C GLY A 111 -28.72 -0.72 4.25
N LYS A 112 -28.56 -1.61 3.27
CA LYS A 112 -28.12 -1.26 1.91
C LYS A 112 -29.06 -0.29 1.18
N ASN A 113 -30.37 -0.40 1.42
CA ASN A 113 -31.36 0.42 0.72
C ASN A 113 -31.35 1.87 1.24
N GLU A 114 -31.21 2.06 2.56
CA GLU A 114 -31.23 3.39 3.18
C GLU A 114 -29.89 4.13 3.03
N SER A 115 -28.80 3.39 2.79
CA SER A 115 -27.43 3.92 2.69
C SER A 115 -26.90 4.03 1.25
N ILE A 116 -27.77 4.03 0.24
CA ILE A 116 -27.34 3.99 -1.17
C ILE A 116 -26.38 5.14 -1.55
N ASN A 117 -26.59 6.31 -0.96
CA ASN A 117 -25.78 7.52 -1.19
C ASN A 117 -24.56 7.65 -0.26
N ASN A 118 -24.25 6.62 0.54
CA ASN A 118 -23.00 6.49 1.29
C ASN A 118 -21.92 5.75 0.49
N SER A 119 -22.14 5.57 -0.82
CA SER A 119 -21.25 4.84 -1.72
C SER A 119 -21.07 5.56 -3.04
N GLY A 120 -20.05 5.17 -3.78
CA GLY A 120 -19.63 5.80 -5.02
C GLY A 120 -18.95 7.15 -4.82
N ASN A 121 -18.60 7.79 -5.93
CA ASN A 121 -17.72 8.98 -5.92
C ASN A 121 -18.37 10.30 -6.21
N HIS A 122 -19.69 10.29 -6.38
CA HIS A 122 -20.48 11.48 -6.54
C HIS A 122 -20.37 12.39 -5.30
N LYS A 123 -20.60 13.68 -5.52
CA LYS A 123 -20.45 14.75 -4.51
C LYS A 123 -21.10 14.44 -3.16
N LYS A 124 -22.28 13.81 -3.18
CA LYS A 124 -23.06 13.53 -1.96
C LYS A 124 -22.38 12.46 -1.10
N SER A 125 -21.90 11.37 -1.70
CA SER A 125 -21.16 10.31 -0.98
C SER A 125 -19.86 10.86 -0.39
N LEU A 126 -19.09 11.62 -1.18
CA LEU A 126 -17.87 12.27 -0.72
C LEU A 126 -18.12 13.20 0.49
N HIS A 127 -19.16 14.04 0.40
CA HIS A 127 -19.52 14.97 1.49
C HIS A 127 -19.87 14.24 2.79
N LEU A 128 -20.71 13.20 2.71
CA LEU A 128 -21.11 12.40 3.87
C LEU A 128 -19.91 11.65 4.47
N SER A 129 -19.17 10.96 3.61
CA SER A 129 -18.02 10.15 4.03
C SER A 129 -16.96 10.99 4.73
N LEU A 130 -16.53 12.11 4.13
CA LEU A 130 -15.48 12.93 4.73
C LEU A 130 -15.92 13.53 6.07
N ARG A 131 -17.16 14.02 6.17
CA ARG A 131 -17.72 14.54 7.42
C ARG A 131 -17.63 13.49 8.52
N ASP A 132 -18.03 12.26 8.22
CA ASP A 132 -18.06 11.18 9.20
C ASP A 132 -16.67 10.64 9.51
N SER A 133 -15.77 10.55 8.53
CA SER A 133 -14.37 10.17 8.73
C SER A 133 -13.63 11.18 9.60
N LEU A 134 -13.74 12.48 9.34
CA LEU A 134 -13.13 13.54 10.18
C LEU A 134 -13.61 13.45 11.64
N LYS A 135 -14.91 13.19 11.84
CA LYS A 135 -15.48 13.00 13.18
C LYS A 135 -14.88 11.79 13.89
N LYS A 136 -14.81 10.63 13.22
CA LYS A 136 -14.24 9.39 13.80
C LYS A 136 -12.73 9.52 14.07
N LEU A 137 -12.00 10.13 13.14
CA LEU A 137 -10.56 10.37 13.22
C LEU A 137 -10.19 11.51 14.18
N GLN A 138 -11.19 12.24 14.70
CA GLN A 138 -11.03 13.35 15.66
C GLN A 138 -10.03 14.41 15.18
N THR A 139 -10.11 14.77 13.91
CA THR A 139 -9.25 15.76 13.26
C THR A 139 -10.06 16.59 12.26
N ASP A 140 -9.55 17.76 11.90
CA ASP A 140 -10.14 18.70 10.94
C ASP A 140 -9.57 18.54 9.52
N TYR A 141 -8.49 17.78 9.34
CA TYR A 141 -7.89 17.50 8.03
C TYR A 141 -7.43 16.04 7.86
N ILE A 142 -7.44 15.58 6.61
CA ILE A 142 -6.83 14.33 6.16
C ILE A 142 -5.60 14.65 5.33
N ASP A 143 -4.49 13.94 5.54
CA ASP A 143 -3.29 14.15 4.74
C ASP A 143 -3.50 13.63 3.32
N ILE A 144 -4.01 12.41 3.15
CA ILE A 144 -4.22 11.78 1.83
C ILE A 144 -5.62 11.15 1.75
N LEU A 145 -6.42 11.56 0.77
CA LEU A 145 -7.73 10.93 0.51
C LEU A 145 -7.68 10.09 -0.78
N TYR A 146 -7.92 8.77 -0.66
CA TYR A 146 -8.00 7.84 -1.79
C TYR A 146 -9.44 7.55 -2.24
N TRP A 147 -9.62 7.15 -3.51
CA TRP A 147 -10.90 6.75 -4.09
C TRP A 147 -10.77 6.01 -5.43
N TRP A 148 -11.82 5.28 -5.86
CA TRP A 148 -12.14 4.97 -7.28
C TRP A 148 -13.44 4.16 -7.48
N ASP A 149 -14.25 4.52 -8.49
CA ASP A 149 -15.43 3.77 -8.98
C ASP A 149 -15.75 4.16 -10.43
N TRP A 150 -16.79 3.53 -11.00
CA TRP A 150 -17.23 3.73 -12.39
C TRP A 150 -18.53 4.53 -12.53
N THR A 151 -19.04 5.13 -11.45
CA THR A 151 -20.38 5.74 -11.46
C THR A 151 -20.36 7.25 -11.68
N THR A 152 -19.19 7.88 -11.51
CA THR A 152 -19.05 9.34 -11.51
C THR A 152 -17.99 9.76 -12.53
N SER A 153 -18.26 10.85 -13.26
CA SER A 153 -17.32 11.36 -14.27
C SER A 153 -16.07 11.95 -13.63
N ILE A 154 -14.97 11.99 -14.40
CA ILE A 154 -13.71 12.60 -13.96
C ILE A 154 -13.92 14.07 -13.56
N GLU A 155 -14.70 14.82 -14.34
CA GLU A 155 -14.96 16.23 -14.10
C GLU A 155 -15.66 16.46 -12.76
N GLU A 156 -16.72 15.69 -12.46
CA GLU A 156 -17.40 15.80 -11.18
C GLU A 156 -16.44 15.48 -10.04
N VAL A 157 -15.69 14.38 -10.12
CA VAL A 157 -14.84 13.98 -9.00
C VAL A 157 -13.68 14.96 -8.79
N MET A 158 -12.97 15.36 -9.85
CA MET A 158 -11.82 16.27 -9.73
C MET A 158 -12.24 17.63 -9.17
N HIS A 159 -13.39 18.19 -9.60
CA HIS A 159 -13.90 19.42 -9.01
C HIS A 159 -14.31 19.24 -7.54
N SER A 160 -14.88 18.09 -7.18
CA SER A 160 -15.33 17.83 -5.82
C SER A 160 -14.18 17.67 -4.84
N LEU A 161 -13.12 16.97 -5.26
CA LEU A 161 -11.90 16.80 -4.48
C LEU A 161 -11.14 18.12 -4.34
N ASP A 162 -11.02 18.90 -5.43
CA ASP A 162 -10.34 20.19 -5.41
C ASP A 162 -10.99 21.19 -4.42
N ILE A 163 -12.33 21.17 -4.29
CA ILE A 163 -13.03 21.96 -3.28
C ILE A 163 -12.57 21.58 -1.87
N LEU A 164 -12.38 20.30 -1.57
CA LEU A 164 -11.92 19.85 -0.26
C LEU A 164 -10.48 20.24 0.02
N VAL A 165 -9.63 20.20 -1.01
CA VAL A 165 -8.25 20.69 -0.94
C VAL A 165 -8.21 22.19 -0.64
N LYS A 166 -9.01 22.98 -1.36
CA LYS A 166 -9.14 24.42 -1.13
C LYS A 166 -9.74 24.76 0.24
N GLN A 167 -10.58 23.88 0.79
CA GLN A 167 -11.10 24.01 2.16
C GLN A 167 -10.08 23.63 3.24
N GLY A 168 -8.92 23.07 2.87
CA GLY A 168 -7.92 22.59 3.83
C GLY A 168 -8.31 21.30 4.56
N LYS A 169 -9.43 20.67 4.19
CA LYS A 169 -9.88 19.41 4.81
C LYS A 169 -9.13 18.18 4.31
N VAL A 170 -8.51 18.31 3.13
CA VAL A 170 -7.68 17.27 2.52
C VAL A 170 -6.42 17.95 2.00
N LEU A 171 -5.23 17.44 2.34
CA LEU A 171 -3.98 18.07 1.90
C LEU A 171 -3.50 17.54 0.55
N TYR A 172 -3.64 16.24 0.33
CA TYR A 172 -3.19 15.55 -0.87
C TYR A 172 -4.24 14.55 -1.36
N LEU A 173 -4.26 14.33 -2.68
CA LEU A 173 -5.17 13.38 -3.31
C LEU A 173 -4.42 12.09 -3.69
N GLY A 174 -5.01 10.97 -3.32
CA GLY A 174 -4.60 9.64 -3.75
C GLY A 174 -5.66 8.98 -4.63
N ILE A 175 -5.28 7.92 -5.32
CA ILE A 175 -6.19 7.11 -6.13
C ILE A 175 -5.86 5.62 -5.93
N SER A 176 -6.85 4.74 -5.88
CA SER A 176 -6.63 3.31 -5.57
C SER A 176 -7.21 2.39 -6.63
N ASP A 177 -6.49 1.30 -6.96
CA ASP A 177 -6.96 0.20 -7.82
C ASP A 177 -7.67 0.67 -9.11
N THR A 178 -7.11 1.72 -9.72
CA THR A 178 -7.69 2.41 -10.87
C THR A 178 -6.88 2.15 -12.14
N PRO A 179 -7.53 1.87 -13.28
CA PRO A 179 -6.80 1.72 -14.54
C PRO A 179 -5.91 2.93 -14.87
N ALA A 180 -4.68 2.67 -15.33
CA ALA A 180 -3.69 3.72 -15.62
C ALA A 180 -4.23 4.84 -16.52
N TRP A 181 -5.04 4.50 -17.53
CA TRP A 181 -5.60 5.46 -18.49
C TRP A 181 -6.60 6.43 -17.85
N ILE A 182 -7.35 6.00 -16.83
CA ILE A 182 -8.22 6.87 -16.06
C ILE A 182 -7.39 7.84 -15.24
N VAL A 183 -6.36 7.35 -14.53
CA VAL A 183 -5.49 8.20 -13.71
C VAL A 183 -4.82 9.25 -14.60
N ALA A 184 -4.37 8.83 -15.78
CA ALA A 184 -3.77 9.72 -16.76
C ALA A 184 -4.75 10.79 -17.26
N ALA A 185 -5.99 10.41 -17.56
CA ALA A 185 -7.04 11.35 -17.95
C ALA A 185 -7.35 12.34 -16.83
N ALA A 186 -7.51 11.86 -15.59
CA ALA A 186 -7.85 12.71 -14.45
C ALA A 186 -6.73 13.69 -14.07
N ASN A 187 -5.48 13.24 -14.04
CA ASN A 187 -4.34 14.13 -13.79
C ASN A 187 -4.08 15.12 -14.93
N THR A 188 -4.39 14.74 -16.17
CA THR A 188 -4.32 15.68 -17.31
C THR A 188 -5.41 16.73 -17.18
N TYR A 189 -6.65 16.32 -16.92
CA TYR A 189 -7.77 17.22 -16.66
C TYR A 189 -7.48 18.20 -15.52
N ALA A 190 -6.95 17.70 -14.39
CA ALA A 190 -6.60 18.54 -13.25
C ALA A 190 -5.55 19.61 -13.62
N ARG A 191 -4.50 19.23 -14.36
CA ARG A 191 -3.48 20.19 -14.83
C ARG A 191 -4.06 21.24 -15.76
N GLU A 192 -4.92 20.84 -16.70
CA GLU A 192 -5.57 21.77 -17.64
C GLU A 192 -6.54 22.74 -16.96
N LYS A 193 -7.19 22.32 -15.87
CA LYS A 193 -8.17 23.11 -15.14
C LYS A 193 -7.62 23.81 -13.90
N GLY A 194 -6.33 23.65 -13.60
CA GLY A 194 -5.71 24.22 -12.40
C GLY A 194 -6.29 23.64 -11.10
N LEU A 195 -6.62 22.36 -11.10
CA LEU A 195 -7.11 21.61 -9.94
C LEU A 195 -5.96 20.80 -9.31
N ALA A 196 -6.13 20.42 -8.04
CA ALA A 196 -5.21 19.50 -7.38
C ALA A 196 -5.15 18.13 -8.11
N PRO A 197 -3.95 17.64 -8.51
CA PRO A 197 -3.79 16.31 -9.12
C PRO A 197 -3.64 15.22 -8.06
N PHE A 198 -3.73 13.96 -8.48
CA PHE A 198 -3.31 12.82 -7.66
C PHE A 198 -1.79 12.75 -7.55
N VAL A 199 -1.30 12.55 -6.32
CA VAL A 199 0.14 12.51 -6.01
C VAL A 199 0.62 11.14 -5.54
N VAL A 200 -0.30 10.21 -5.29
CA VAL A 200 -0.01 8.83 -4.87
C VAL A 200 -1.03 7.87 -5.46
N TYR A 201 -0.56 6.72 -5.94
CA TYR A 201 -1.38 5.61 -6.40
C TYR A 201 -1.27 4.45 -5.40
N GLN A 202 -2.41 3.93 -4.94
CA GLN A 202 -2.48 2.73 -4.13
C GLN A 202 -2.93 1.53 -4.97
N GLY A 203 -2.27 0.38 -4.86
CA GLY A 203 -2.76 -0.82 -5.56
C GLY A 203 -2.09 -2.13 -5.20
N ARG A 204 -2.73 -3.23 -5.61
CA ARG A 204 -2.27 -4.59 -5.32
C ARG A 204 -0.93 -4.87 -6.01
N TRP A 205 0.06 -5.30 -5.23
CA TRP A 205 1.34 -5.76 -5.77
C TRP A 205 2.03 -6.69 -4.78
N ASN A 206 2.53 -7.82 -5.27
CA ASN A 206 3.44 -8.67 -4.54
C ASN A 206 4.25 -9.55 -5.49
N VAL A 207 5.11 -10.41 -4.95
CA VAL A 207 5.98 -11.29 -5.74
C VAL A 207 5.24 -12.25 -6.70
N MET A 208 3.94 -12.53 -6.46
CA MET A 208 3.10 -13.37 -7.31
C MET A 208 2.24 -12.55 -8.28
N ASP A 209 1.74 -11.39 -7.84
CA ASP A 209 0.90 -10.50 -8.63
C ASP A 209 1.67 -9.26 -9.09
N ARG A 210 2.17 -9.31 -10.34
CA ARG A 210 3.01 -8.26 -10.95
C ARG A 210 2.29 -7.47 -12.05
N ALA A 211 0.97 -7.57 -12.18
CA ALA A 211 0.19 -6.83 -13.18
C ALA A 211 0.38 -5.30 -13.05
N PHE A 212 0.59 -4.85 -11.81
CA PHE A 212 0.93 -3.49 -11.42
C PHE A 212 2.11 -2.88 -12.21
N GLU A 213 3.08 -3.69 -12.65
CA GLU A 213 4.31 -3.18 -13.28
C GLU A 213 4.14 -2.76 -14.73
N ARG A 214 3.12 -3.29 -15.40
CA ARG A 214 2.92 -3.09 -16.83
C ARG A 214 2.59 -1.64 -17.16
N ASP A 215 1.56 -1.11 -16.50
CA ASP A 215 1.00 0.22 -16.84
C ASP A 215 0.97 1.19 -15.65
N ILE A 216 0.83 0.70 -14.41
CA ILE A 216 0.72 1.58 -13.22
C ILE A 216 2.06 2.22 -12.87
N ILE A 217 3.16 1.45 -12.80
CA ILE A 217 4.49 2.01 -12.49
C ILE A 217 4.91 3.07 -13.52
N PRO A 218 4.87 2.81 -14.85
CA PRO A 218 5.22 3.82 -15.84
C PRO A 218 4.33 5.06 -15.77
N MET A 219 3.02 4.88 -15.55
CA MET A 219 2.08 5.99 -15.36
C MET A 219 2.45 6.83 -14.14
N ALA A 220 2.63 6.21 -12.97
CA ALA A 220 2.98 6.94 -11.75
C ALA A 220 4.29 7.71 -11.90
N HIS A 221 5.29 7.11 -12.56
CA HIS A 221 6.53 7.82 -12.88
C HIS A 221 6.30 9.02 -13.80
N HIS A 222 5.51 8.87 -14.87
CA HIS A 222 5.19 9.96 -15.81
C HIS A 222 4.53 11.15 -15.12
N PHE A 223 3.58 10.90 -14.20
CA PHE A 223 2.86 11.94 -13.48
C PHE A 223 3.55 12.39 -12.19
N GLY A 224 4.72 11.83 -11.85
CA GLY A 224 5.44 12.17 -10.62
C GLY A 224 4.69 11.80 -9.35
N MET A 225 4.03 10.63 -9.37
CA MET A 225 3.24 10.08 -8.27
C MET A 225 4.06 9.09 -7.44
N ALA A 226 3.74 8.99 -6.14
CA ALA A 226 4.19 7.91 -5.28
C ALA A 226 3.42 6.62 -5.55
N LEU A 227 3.98 5.48 -5.14
CA LEU A 227 3.28 4.21 -5.09
C LEU A 227 3.14 3.74 -3.63
N ALA A 228 1.93 3.33 -3.30
CA ALA A 228 1.54 2.77 -2.01
C ALA A 228 0.95 1.38 -2.26
N VAL A 229 1.73 0.32 -2.13
CA VAL A 229 1.22 -1.00 -2.52
C VAL A 229 0.33 -1.58 -1.43
N TRP A 230 -0.58 -2.48 -1.75
CA TRP A 230 -1.26 -3.30 -0.75
C TRP A 230 -1.17 -4.77 -1.12
N ASN A 231 -1.45 -5.63 -0.15
CA ASN A 231 -1.27 -7.08 -0.30
C ASN A 231 0.16 -7.55 -0.61
N ALA A 232 1.17 -6.80 -0.19
CA ALA A 232 2.59 -7.17 -0.31
C ALA A 232 2.88 -8.59 0.24
N MET A 233 2.15 -8.98 1.29
CA MET A 233 2.29 -10.30 1.91
C MET A 233 1.31 -11.37 1.40
N ALA A 234 0.59 -11.11 0.31
CA ALA A 234 -0.42 -11.99 -0.27
C ALA A 234 -1.36 -12.60 0.78
N GLY A 235 -2.08 -11.76 1.53
CA GLY A 235 -3.00 -12.21 2.58
C GLY A 235 -2.33 -12.77 3.83
N GLY A 236 -0.99 -12.79 3.87
CA GLY A 236 -0.22 -13.52 4.87
C GLY A 236 0.09 -14.96 4.44
N HIS A 237 -0.22 -15.36 3.21
CA HIS A 237 -0.03 -16.72 2.71
C HIS A 237 1.41 -17.01 2.27
N LEU A 238 2.34 -16.06 2.32
CA LEU A 238 3.76 -16.33 2.07
C LEU A 238 4.47 -16.81 3.34
N GLN A 239 4.27 -18.07 3.72
CA GLN A 239 4.78 -18.66 4.95
C GLN A 239 5.37 -20.06 4.75
N THR A 240 6.38 -20.37 5.55
CA THR A 240 6.96 -21.72 5.61
C THR A 240 5.99 -22.71 6.27
N LYS A 241 6.16 -24.00 5.96
CA LYS A 241 5.40 -25.09 6.60
C LYS A 241 5.48 -25.04 8.13
N LYS A 242 6.67 -24.74 8.69
CA LYS A 242 6.88 -24.59 10.14
C LYS A 242 6.01 -23.48 10.73
N GLN A 243 5.95 -22.30 10.08
CA GLN A 243 5.14 -21.18 10.55
C GLN A 243 3.64 -21.51 10.51
N LEU A 244 3.18 -22.24 9.48
CA LEU A 244 1.78 -22.68 9.40
C LEU A 244 1.44 -23.70 10.49
N GLU A 245 2.33 -24.64 10.79
CA GLU A 245 2.16 -25.58 11.90
C GLU A 245 2.10 -24.87 13.26
N GLU A 246 2.94 -23.86 13.49
CA GLU A 246 2.91 -23.04 14.69
C GLU A 246 1.59 -22.24 14.81
N ARG A 247 1.11 -21.66 13.71
CA ARG A 247 -0.20 -21.00 13.67
C ARG A 247 -1.35 -21.96 14.00
N LYS A 248 -1.34 -23.15 13.41
CA LYS A 248 -2.34 -24.20 13.71
C LYS A 248 -2.34 -24.58 15.18
N LYS A 249 -1.16 -24.69 15.82
CA LYS A 249 -1.03 -24.95 17.26
C LYS A 249 -1.60 -23.83 18.13
N ASN A 250 -1.49 -22.58 17.66
CA ASN A 250 -2.02 -21.41 18.36
C ASN A 250 -3.47 -21.06 17.99
N ASN A 251 -4.13 -21.92 17.21
CA ASN A 251 -5.50 -21.71 16.72
C ASN A 251 -5.65 -20.42 15.88
N GLU A 252 -4.63 -20.11 15.08
CA GLU A 252 -4.57 -18.94 14.21
C GLU A 252 -4.79 -19.34 12.76
N ALA A 253 -5.83 -18.77 12.14
CA ALA A 253 -6.10 -18.97 10.72
C ALA A 253 -5.29 -17.99 9.85
N LEU A 254 -5.07 -18.37 8.59
CA LEU A 254 -4.72 -17.40 7.55
C LEU A 254 -5.92 -16.49 7.28
N ARG A 255 -5.65 -15.28 6.77
CA ARG A 255 -6.75 -14.37 6.42
C ARG A 255 -7.55 -14.99 5.29
N PHE A 256 -8.86 -15.04 5.44
CA PHE A 256 -9.73 -15.54 4.37
C PHE A 256 -9.87 -14.53 3.23
N SER A 257 -9.74 -13.24 3.53
CA SER A 257 -9.88 -12.19 2.53
C SER A 257 -8.79 -12.30 1.46
N PHE A 258 -9.22 -12.45 0.19
CA PHE A 258 -8.43 -12.50 -1.04
C PHE A 258 -7.67 -13.80 -1.36
N ALA A 259 -7.55 -14.73 -0.41
CA ALA A 259 -7.00 -16.07 -0.61
C ALA A 259 -7.63 -16.99 0.46
N GLY A 260 -8.02 -18.21 0.08
CA GLY A 260 -8.80 -19.13 0.93
C GLY A 260 -8.13 -19.49 2.27
N PRO A 261 -8.75 -20.38 3.07
CA PRO A 261 -8.26 -20.69 4.42
C PRO A 261 -6.89 -21.40 4.44
N GLU A 262 -6.43 -21.90 3.29
CA GLU A 262 -5.16 -22.61 3.13
C GLU A 262 -4.35 -22.02 1.98
N GLN A 263 -3.06 -22.35 1.94
CA GLN A 263 -2.20 -22.02 0.81
C GLN A 263 -2.61 -22.79 -0.44
N THR A 264 -2.57 -22.11 -1.57
CA THR A 264 -2.59 -22.71 -2.90
C THR A 264 -1.21 -23.30 -3.25
N GLU A 265 -1.17 -24.18 -4.26
CA GLU A 265 0.10 -24.74 -4.75
C GLU A 265 1.10 -23.65 -5.20
N GLU A 266 0.58 -22.54 -5.74
CA GLU A 266 1.40 -21.39 -6.13
C GLU A 266 2.00 -20.70 -4.90
N GLU A 267 1.20 -20.42 -3.88
CA GLU A 267 1.65 -19.81 -2.62
C GLU A 267 2.69 -20.68 -1.89
N GLU A 268 2.50 -22.00 -1.88
CA GLU A 268 3.50 -22.94 -1.35
C GLU A 268 4.83 -22.86 -2.10
N ARG A 269 4.76 -22.86 -3.45
CA ARG A 269 5.95 -22.78 -4.31
C ARG A 269 6.72 -21.48 -4.08
N PHE A 270 6.02 -20.34 -4.02
CA PHE A 270 6.65 -19.05 -3.74
C PHE A 270 7.19 -18.98 -2.31
N SER A 271 6.48 -19.52 -1.33
CA SER A 271 6.97 -19.60 0.06
C SER A 271 8.27 -20.41 0.16
N ALA A 272 8.36 -21.53 -0.54
CA ALA A 272 9.58 -22.34 -0.60
C ALA A 272 10.75 -21.62 -1.29
N LEU A 273 10.47 -20.90 -2.39
CA LEU A 273 11.47 -20.09 -3.09
C LEU A 273 12.01 -18.97 -2.19
N LEU A 274 11.11 -18.24 -1.52
CA LEU A 274 11.48 -17.16 -0.61
C LEU A 274 12.25 -17.71 0.60
N ALA A 275 11.90 -18.89 1.13
CA ALA A 275 12.66 -19.55 2.19
C ALA A 275 14.09 -19.91 1.76
N LYS A 276 14.27 -20.36 0.51
CA LYS A 276 15.61 -20.61 -0.04
C LYS A 276 16.45 -19.33 -0.11
N ILE A 277 15.87 -18.24 -0.62
CA ILE A 277 16.54 -16.92 -0.68
C ILE A 277 16.86 -16.43 0.73
N ALA A 278 15.93 -16.61 1.68
CA ALA A 278 16.13 -16.24 3.07
C ALA A 278 17.35 -16.97 3.68
N ALA A 279 17.48 -18.28 3.43
CA ALA A 279 18.62 -19.07 3.86
C ALA A 279 19.95 -18.61 3.23
N GLU A 280 19.96 -18.27 1.93
CA GLU A 280 21.15 -17.74 1.24
C GLU A 280 21.65 -16.41 1.85
N HIS A 281 20.74 -15.62 2.44
CA HIS A 281 21.04 -14.33 3.05
C HIS A 281 21.07 -14.35 4.59
N ASN A 282 20.98 -15.53 5.23
CA ASN A 282 20.88 -15.68 6.69
C ASN A 282 19.74 -14.87 7.33
N ILE A 283 18.59 -14.82 6.65
CA ILE A 283 17.37 -14.17 7.13
C ILE A 283 16.38 -15.27 7.52
N GLU A 284 15.80 -15.18 8.72
CA GLU A 284 14.80 -16.15 9.18
C GLU A 284 13.40 -15.86 8.61
N SER A 285 13.10 -14.59 8.37
CA SER A 285 11.77 -14.13 7.96
C SER A 285 11.60 -14.14 6.44
N VAL A 286 10.85 -15.12 5.94
CA VAL A 286 10.38 -15.19 4.55
C VAL A 286 9.59 -13.94 4.16
N THR A 287 8.80 -13.42 5.10
CA THR A 287 8.06 -12.16 4.97
C THR A 287 9.00 -10.97 4.71
N ALA A 288 10.10 -10.86 5.45
CA ALA A 288 11.06 -9.79 5.24
C ALA A 288 11.71 -9.85 3.85
N VAL A 289 11.99 -11.06 3.35
CA VAL A 289 12.53 -11.26 2.00
C VAL A 289 11.52 -10.88 0.92
N ALA A 290 10.25 -11.27 1.05
CA ALA A 290 9.19 -10.88 0.11
C ALA A 290 9.11 -9.34 -0.04
N LEU A 291 9.07 -8.64 1.10
CA LEU A 291 9.03 -7.17 1.14
C LEU A 291 10.29 -6.52 0.54
N ALA A 292 11.45 -7.13 0.73
CA ALA A 292 12.71 -6.66 0.15
C ALA A 292 12.73 -6.84 -1.37
N CYS A 293 12.24 -7.97 -1.89
CA CYS A 293 12.15 -8.25 -3.33
C CYS A 293 11.28 -7.21 -4.06
N GLU A 294 10.17 -6.80 -3.45
CA GLU A 294 9.28 -5.76 -3.97
C GLU A 294 9.97 -4.39 -3.96
N SER A 295 10.62 -4.04 -2.84
CA SER A 295 11.35 -2.78 -2.69
C SER A 295 12.43 -2.61 -3.76
N ARG A 296 13.10 -3.72 -4.14
CA ARG A 296 14.14 -3.71 -5.17
C ARG A 296 13.58 -3.71 -6.60
N SER A 297 12.54 -4.51 -6.86
CA SER A 297 11.86 -4.50 -8.17
C SER A 297 11.30 -3.12 -8.50
N PHE A 298 10.86 -2.38 -7.47
CA PHE A 298 10.45 -0.98 -7.58
C PHE A 298 11.62 -0.06 -7.94
N GLN A 299 12.77 -0.24 -7.30
CA GLN A 299 13.97 0.54 -7.61
C GLN A 299 14.47 0.31 -9.02
N ASP A 300 14.43 -0.93 -9.50
CA ASP A 300 14.92 -1.28 -10.84
C ASP A 300 13.96 -0.81 -11.93
N SER A 301 12.63 -0.84 -11.71
CA SER A 301 11.64 -0.29 -12.65
C SER A 301 11.73 1.23 -12.82
N LEU A 302 12.27 1.94 -11.82
CA LEU A 302 12.56 3.37 -11.90
C LEU A 302 13.88 3.72 -12.61
N ARG A 303 14.74 2.75 -12.92
CA ARG A 303 16.01 2.97 -13.64
C ARG A 303 15.80 2.96 -15.16
N LEU A 304 15.19 4.02 -15.70
CA LEU A 304 15.33 4.40 -17.11
C LEU A 304 16.51 5.39 -17.29
N PRO A 305 17.18 5.45 -18.46
CA PRO A 305 18.58 5.88 -18.61
C PRO A 305 18.95 7.33 -18.22
N HIS A 306 18.02 8.18 -17.78
CA HIS A 306 18.32 9.62 -17.60
C HIS A 306 17.93 10.29 -16.28
N ARG A 307 17.37 9.62 -15.27
CA ARG A 307 17.22 10.25 -13.93
C ARG A 307 17.39 9.27 -12.78
N ARG A 308 18.35 9.57 -11.91
CA ARG A 308 18.56 8.88 -10.64
C ARG A 308 17.48 9.37 -9.65
N VAL A 309 16.36 8.64 -9.53
CA VAL A 309 15.37 8.89 -8.46
C VAL A 309 15.66 7.91 -7.32
N SER A 310 16.05 8.43 -6.15
CA SER A 310 16.13 7.62 -4.94
C SER A 310 14.72 7.36 -4.42
N SER A 311 14.26 6.12 -4.47
CA SER A 311 13.01 5.73 -3.80
C SER A 311 13.04 4.26 -3.38
N SER A 312 12.42 3.95 -2.26
CA SER A 312 12.22 2.59 -1.74
C SER A 312 10.88 2.60 -1.02
N SER A 313 9.93 1.78 -1.46
CA SER A 313 8.55 1.80 -0.96
C SER A 313 7.96 0.40 -0.93
N SER A 314 7.36 0.03 0.20
CA SER A 314 6.35 -1.02 0.29
C SER A 314 5.45 -0.76 1.52
N SER A 315 4.22 -1.25 1.51
CA SER A 315 3.25 -1.17 2.61
C SER A 315 3.21 -2.47 3.35
N VAL A 316 3.09 -2.45 4.69
CA VAL A 316 3.10 -3.69 5.48
C VAL A 316 2.05 -3.61 6.57
N ALA A 317 1.17 -4.61 6.63
CA ALA A 317 0.50 -4.95 7.87
C ALA A 317 1.53 -5.71 8.72
N LEU A 318 2.04 -5.07 9.78
CA LEU A 318 2.98 -5.68 10.73
C LEU A 318 2.29 -6.84 11.44
N ASP A 319 2.47 -8.05 10.92
CA ASP A 319 2.00 -9.25 11.59
C ASP A 319 3.03 -9.62 12.67
N ARG A 320 2.67 -9.29 13.91
CA ARG A 320 3.30 -9.64 15.20
C ARG A 320 4.48 -8.79 15.64
N ALA A 321 4.22 -7.97 16.65
CA ALA A 321 5.23 -7.35 17.47
C ALA A 321 6.18 -8.41 18.07
N ASN A 322 7.35 -8.57 17.44
CA ASN A 322 8.62 -8.89 18.10
C ASN A 322 9.76 -8.45 17.17
N LEU A 323 10.19 -7.21 17.35
CA LEU A 323 11.37 -6.60 16.71
C LEU A 323 12.63 -7.26 17.28
N PRO A 324 13.56 -7.68 16.41
CA PRO A 324 14.77 -6.86 16.21
C PRO A 324 15.20 -6.79 14.73
N PHE A 325 15.65 -5.60 14.31
CA PHE A 325 16.26 -5.36 12.99
C PHE A 325 17.78 -5.21 13.14
N ILE A 326 18.56 -5.75 12.18
CA ILE A 326 19.96 -5.46 11.72
C ILE A 326 20.55 -6.81 11.19
N PRO A 327 21.25 -6.90 10.03
CA PRO A 327 22.22 -5.92 9.55
C PRO A 327 22.15 -5.45 8.08
N THR A 328 22.75 -4.28 7.92
CA THR A 328 23.42 -3.72 6.74
C THR A 328 24.29 -4.73 5.98
N ALA A 329 24.16 -4.78 4.66
CA ALA A 329 25.24 -5.24 3.79
C ALA A 329 25.25 -4.49 2.45
N ASP A 330 26.45 -4.04 2.11
CA ASP A 330 26.87 -3.37 0.90
C ASP A 330 26.49 -4.17 -0.37
N ALA A 331 26.13 -3.43 -1.42
CA ALA A 331 25.54 -3.97 -2.63
C ALA A 331 26.60 -4.53 -3.57
N ARG A 332 26.83 -5.85 -3.55
CA ARG A 332 27.32 -6.61 -4.72
C ARG A 332 26.83 -8.07 -4.68
N SER A 333 25.71 -8.38 -5.33
CA SER A 333 25.59 -9.55 -6.24
C SER A 333 24.14 -9.80 -6.70
N SER A 334 24.03 -9.95 -8.02
CA SER A 334 23.12 -10.74 -8.87
C SER A 334 21.80 -11.37 -8.35
N THR A 335 20.80 -11.17 -9.21
CA THR A 335 19.68 -12.07 -9.62
C THR A 335 18.48 -12.31 -8.69
N CYS A 336 17.39 -11.61 -9.00
CA CYS A 336 16.02 -12.09 -8.81
C CYS A 336 15.24 -11.87 -10.12
N THR A 337 15.68 -12.52 -11.21
CA THR A 337 14.96 -12.59 -12.48
C THR A 337 15.07 -14.02 -13.03
N THR A 338 13.98 -14.76 -12.96
CA THR A 338 13.85 -16.02 -13.70
C THR A 338 13.54 -15.70 -15.16
N THR A 339 14.58 -15.60 -15.99
CA THR A 339 14.44 -15.77 -17.44
C THR A 339 15.14 -17.05 -17.84
N SER A 340 14.37 -18.12 -18.01
CA SER A 340 14.79 -19.26 -18.82
C SER A 340 14.88 -18.79 -20.29
N LYS A 341 16.09 -18.48 -20.76
CA LYS A 341 16.36 -18.44 -22.20
C LYS A 341 16.56 -19.89 -22.68
N PRO A 342 15.94 -20.32 -23.79
CA PRO A 342 16.33 -21.55 -24.44
C PRO A 342 17.68 -21.35 -25.15
N SER A 343 18.55 -22.34 -25.03
CA SER A 343 19.83 -22.43 -25.72
C SER A 343 19.63 -22.58 -27.25
N PRO A 344 20.47 -21.95 -28.09
CA PRO A 344 20.44 -22.18 -29.53
C PRO A 344 21.28 -23.41 -29.85
N SER A 345 20.67 -24.44 -30.45
CA SER A 345 21.42 -25.52 -31.10
C SER A 345 20.86 -25.76 -32.50
N SER A 346 21.65 -25.38 -33.50
CA SER A 346 21.93 -26.10 -34.75
C SER A 346 22.45 -25.14 -35.83
N SER A 347 23.64 -25.45 -36.34
CA SER A 347 24.31 -24.80 -37.47
C SER A 347 23.56 -25.06 -38.80
N PRO A 348 23.77 -24.22 -39.84
CA PRO A 348 22.93 -24.20 -41.04
C PRO A 348 23.41 -25.18 -42.12
N PRO A 349 22.54 -25.62 -43.06
CA PRO A 349 23.00 -26.07 -44.35
C PRO A 349 22.93 -24.95 -45.40
N SER A 350 23.93 -25.04 -46.27
CA SER A 350 24.24 -24.25 -47.46
C SER A 350 23.10 -23.95 -48.44
N ARG A 351 23.15 -22.72 -48.99
CA ARG A 351 22.80 -22.26 -50.33
C ARG A 351 22.01 -23.22 -51.26
N SER A 352 20.91 -22.73 -51.82
CA SER A 352 20.78 -22.68 -53.29
C SER A 352 19.89 -21.51 -53.75
N ARG A 353 20.32 -20.86 -54.83
CA ARG A 353 19.62 -19.82 -55.59
C ARG A 353 18.33 -20.38 -56.19
N ARG A 354 17.28 -19.57 -56.26
CA ARG A 354 16.54 -19.31 -57.51
C ARG A 354 15.61 -18.10 -57.38
N SER A 355 15.78 -17.22 -58.35
CA SER A 355 14.90 -16.12 -58.75
C SER A 355 13.55 -16.63 -59.26
N ARG A 356 12.47 -15.97 -58.87
CA ARG A 356 11.54 -15.24 -59.76
C ARG A 356 10.59 -14.41 -58.92
#